data_AF-A0A9D3AWR7-F1
#
_entry.id   AF-A0A9D3AWR7-F1
#
_cell.length_a   1.000
_cell.length_b   1.000
_cell.length_c   1.000
_cell.angle_alpha   90.00
_cell.angle_beta   90.00
_cell.angle_gamma   90.00
#
_symmetry.space_group_name_H-M   'P 1'
#
loop_
_entity.id
_entity.type
_entity.pdbx_description
1 polymer ?
#
loop_
_entity_poly.entity_id
_entity_poly.type
_entity_poly.pdbx_seq_one_letter_code
_entity_poly.pdbx_strand_id
1 'polypeptide(L)'
;MAEFAIETLTYSKVFLTEKLKNTLLVSNDVLSNVSLAFVPYNFFTLKIAWCDMSQILLFYLQGIPEMTGVVACCLALARVKLRWGVILAFACVLATVIYIIRNLPVTFGLHSVAAILLTALLITRFTRVPFSTSFIVAFASFALLALLEVSVYELVGQLLNIESSYFAFTPYTRMLMGLPQAIILIVIAPVIARYRKPLEGMWKI
;
A
#
# COMPACT_ATOMS: atom_id res chain seq x y z
N MET A 1 -10.13 17.65 16.48
CA MET A 1 -9.30 16.49 16.92
C MET A 1 -8.41 16.78 18.13
N ALA A 2 -7.96 18.02 18.38
CA ALA A 2 -7.17 18.37 19.56
C ALA A 2 -8.00 18.39 20.88
N GLU A 3 -9.26 18.79 20.86
CA GLU A 3 -10.10 18.87 22.09
C GLU A 3 -10.48 17.49 22.66
N PHE A 4 -10.77 16.50 21.81
CA PHE A 4 -11.10 15.14 22.26
C PHE A 4 -9.93 14.43 22.97
N ALA A 5 -8.70 14.82 22.65
CA ALA A 5 -7.49 14.32 23.31
C ALA A 5 -7.25 14.97 24.69
N ILE A 6 -7.68 16.22 24.88
CA ILE A 6 -7.55 16.92 26.17
C ILE A 6 -8.57 16.37 27.17
N GLU A 7 -9.79 16.07 26.72
CA GLU A 7 -10.86 15.56 27.58
C GLU A 7 -10.55 14.15 28.11
N THR A 8 -10.01 13.28 27.25
CA THR A 8 -9.57 11.93 27.64
C THR A 8 -8.35 11.92 28.57
N LEU A 9 -7.42 12.88 28.41
CA LEU A 9 -6.29 13.07 29.33
C LEU A 9 -6.72 13.60 30.71
N THR A 10 -7.78 14.41 30.74
CA THR A 10 -8.31 14.96 31.99
C THR A 10 -9.02 13.88 32.81
N TYR A 11 -9.85 13.05 32.17
CA TYR A 11 -10.55 11.93 32.83
C TYR A 11 -9.61 10.87 33.40
N SER A 12 -8.51 10.55 32.70
CA SER A 12 -7.52 9.58 33.17
C SER A 12 -6.75 10.06 34.40
N LYS A 13 -6.39 11.36 34.45
CA LYS A 13 -5.71 11.96 35.60
C LYS A 13 -6.60 11.95 36.86
N VAL A 14 -7.88 12.30 36.73
CA VAL A 14 -8.83 12.34 37.86
C VAL A 14 -9.10 10.94 38.41
N PHE A 15 -9.26 9.94 37.54
CA PHE A 15 -9.53 8.57 37.97
C PHE A 15 -8.34 7.91 38.69
N LEU A 16 -7.11 8.23 38.30
CA LEU A 16 -5.92 7.73 38.97
C LEU A 16 -5.62 8.45 40.30
N THR A 17 -5.95 9.74 40.41
CA THR A 17 -5.75 10.47 41.67
C THR A 17 -6.71 10.04 42.77
N GLU A 18 -7.99 9.76 42.46
CA GLU A 18 -8.92 9.23 43.48
C GLU A 18 -8.54 7.83 43.97
N LYS A 19 -8.10 6.95 43.05
CA LYS A 19 -7.76 5.56 43.39
C LYS A 19 -6.48 5.45 44.23
N LEU A 20 -5.52 6.36 44.03
CA LEU A 20 -4.31 6.47 44.83
C LEU A 20 -4.56 7.08 46.20
N LYS A 21 -5.46 8.08 46.30
CA LYS A 21 -5.79 8.77 47.57
C LYS A 21 -6.51 7.87 48.57
N ASN A 22 -7.34 6.93 48.08
CA ASN A 22 -8.09 6.00 48.93
C ASN A 22 -7.29 4.76 49.38
N THR A 23 -6.17 4.45 48.74
CA THR A 23 -5.40 3.21 49.04
C THR A 23 -4.17 3.47 49.90
N LEU A 24 -3.61 4.68 49.87
CA LEU A 24 -2.37 5.02 50.56
C LEU A 24 -2.56 6.39 51.21
N LEU A 25 -2.75 6.43 52.53
CA LEU A 25 -2.77 7.66 53.34
C LEU A 25 -1.39 8.35 53.30
N VAL A 26 -1.03 8.91 52.15
CA VAL A 26 0.30 9.46 51.86
C VAL A 26 0.18 10.97 51.68
N SER A 27 1.02 11.68 52.44
CA SER A 27 1.15 13.13 52.48
C SER A 27 1.41 13.73 51.08
N ASN A 28 0.84 14.92 50.85
CA ASN A 28 0.84 15.66 49.58
C ASN A 28 2.26 15.95 49.02
N ASP A 29 3.30 15.91 49.84
CA ASP A 29 4.69 16.20 49.44
C ASP A 29 5.35 15.10 48.60
N VAL A 30 4.83 13.87 48.63
CA VAL A 30 5.38 12.75 47.84
C VAL A 30 4.79 12.73 46.42
N LEU A 31 3.56 13.23 46.25
CA LEU A 31 2.85 13.20 44.96
C LEU A 31 3.44 14.18 43.93
N SER A 32 4.06 15.28 44.37
CA SER A 32 4.73 16.24 43.47
C SER A 32 6.00 15.66 42.84
N ASN A 33 6.70 14.78 43.55
CA ASN A 33 7.96 14.18 43.09
C ASN A 33 7.76 12.89 42.28
N VAL A 34 6.69 12.14 42.51
CA VAL A 34 6.40 10.91 41.74
C VAL A 34 5.80 11.23 40.36
N SER A 35 5.15 12.38 40.18
CA SER A 35 4.53 12.77 38.90
C SER A 35 5.52 13.06 37.77
N LEU A 36 6.82 13.21 38.06
CA LEU A 36 7.87 13.50 37.07
C LEU A 36 8.66 12.26 36.61
N ALA A 37 8.48 11.10 37.25
CA ALA A 37 9.27 9.90 36.98
C ALA A 37 8.56 8.83 36.12
N PHE A 38 7.25 8.98 35.84
CA PHE A 38 6.53 8.05 34.96
C PHE A 38 6.61 8.50 33.49
N VAL A 39 7.82 8.35 32.96
CA VAL A 39 8.20 8.23 31.55
C VAL A 39 7.15 7.36 30.81
N PRO A 40 6.21 7.92 30.02
CA PRO A 40 5.22 7.14 29.27
C PRO A 40 5.79 6.66 27.93
N TYR A 41 7.05 6.22 27.91
CA TYR A 41 7.75 5.96 26.66
C TYR A 41 7.38 4.58 26.11
N ASN A 42 7.00 3.61 26.95
CA ASN A 42 6.66 2.27 26.45
C ASN A 42 5.31 2.20 25.72
N PHE A 43 4.25 2.85 26.22
CA PHE A 43 2.95 2.76 25.54
C PHE A 43 2.91 3.58 24.24
N PHE A 44 3.54 4.75 24.23
CA PHE A 44 3.60 5.61 23.05
C PHE A 44 4.49 5.02 21.96
N THR A 45 5.69 4.51 22.31
CA THR A 45 6.60 3.88 21.34
C THR A 45 6.05 2.56 20.83
N LEU A 46 5.38 1.77 21.68
CA LEU A 46 4.69 0.56 21.24
C LEU A 46 3.55 0.92 20.28
N LYS A 47 2.73 1.93 20.59
CA LYS A 47 1.63 2.38 19.73
C LYS A 47 2.12 2.96 18.39
N ILE A 48 3.26 3.64 18.38
CA ILE A 48 3.94 4.09 17.15
C ILE A 48 4.43 2.87 16.34
N ALA A 49 5.12 1.91 16.98
CA ALA A 49 5.59 0.70 16.30
C ALA A 49 4.45 -0.17 15.73
N TRP A 50 3.32 -0.30 16.45
CA TRP A 50 2.11 -0.97 15.94
C TRP A 50 1.46 -0.18 14.79
N CYS A 51 1.51 1.16 14.84
CA CYS A 51 1.00 2.02 13.78
C CYS A 51 1.85 1.87 12.50
N ASP A 52 3.17 1.76 12.63
CA ASP A 52 4.09 1.64 11.50
C ASP A 52 4.04 0.23 10.88
N MET A 53 4.03 -0.82 11.70
CA MET A 53 3.94 -2.21 11.22
C MET A 53 2.67 -2.47 10.42
N SER A 54 1.52 -1.92 10.87
CA SER A 54 0.27 -2.09 10.15
C SER A 54 0.32 -1.42 8.78
N GLN A 55 0.91 -0.23 8.64
CA GLN A 55 1.02 0.45 7.34
C GLN A 55 1.87 -0.31 6.32
N ILE A 56 2.95 -0.94 6.76
CA ILE A 56 3.81 -1.77 5.89
C ILE A 56 3.03 -2.99 5.40
N LEU A 57 2.31 -3.66 6.29
CA LEU A 57 1.51 -4.83 5.94
C LEU A 57 0.40 -4.47 4.94
N LEU A 58 -0.32 -3.36 5.18
CA LEU A 58 -1.38 -2.86 4.29
C LEU A 58 -0.80 -2.53 2.90
N PHE A 59 0.41 -1.98 2.84
CA PHE A 59 1.09 -1.72 1.57
C PHE A 59 1.39 -3.00 0.78
N TYR A 60 1.93 -4.04 1.42
CA TYR A 60 2.19 -5.30 0.73
C TYR A 60 0.89 -5.99 0.30
N LEU A 61 -0.14 -5.93 1.14
CA LEU A 61 -1.43 -6.55 0.86
C LEU A 61 -2.14 -5.94 -0.36
N GLN A 62 -1.96 -4.64 -0.61
CA GLN A 62 -2.42 -3.97 -1.83
C GLN A 62 -1.42 -4.10 -2.99
N GLY A 63 -0.13 -3.93 -2.70
CA GLY A 63 0.92 -3.84 -3.71
C GLY A 63 1.16 -5.17 -4.44
N ILE A 64 1.08 -6.31 -3.75
CA ILE A 64 1.23 -7.63 -4.39
C ILE A 64 0.16 -7.87 -5.44
N PRO A 65 -1.16 -7.72 -5.16
CA PRO A 65 -2.17 -7.92 -6.19
C PRO A 65 -2.09 -6.88 -7.31
N GLU A 66 -1.76 -5.62 -7.02
CA GLU A 66 -1.54 -4.61 -8.09
C GLU A 66 -0.42 -5.02 -9.04
N MET A 67 0.76 -5.36 -8.50
CA MET A 67 1.90 -5.77 -9.31
C MET A 67 1.63 -7.08 -10.06
N THR A 68 0.87 -8.01 -9.45
CA THR A 68 0.43 -9.24 -10.11
C THR A 68 -0.44 -8.94 -11.32
N GLY A 69 -1.42 -8.03 -11.17
CA GLY A 69 -2.28 -7.58 -12.26
C GLY A 69 -1.50 -6.91 -13.39
N VAL A 70 -0.56 -6.01 -13.05
CA VAL A 70 0.29 -5.30 -14.04
C VAL A 70 1.15 -6.28 -14.81
N VAL A 71 1.87 -7.18 -14.13
CA VAL A 71 2.73 -8.18 -14.80
C VAL A 71 1.91 -9.14 -15.65
N ALA A 72 0.74 -9.59 -15.17
CA ALA A 72 -0.16 -10.43 -15.94
C ALA A 72 -0.67 -9.72 -17.21
N CYS A 73 -1.07 -8.45 -17.09
CA CYS A 73 -1.50 -7.61 -18.21
C CYS A 73 -0.36 -7.41 -19.22
N CYS A 74 0.86 -7.14 -18.74
CA CYS A 74 2.04 -7.04 -19.59
C CYS A 74 2.28 -8.32 -20.39
N LEU A 75 2.26 -9.50 -19.74
CA LEU A 75 2.46 -10.77 -20.43
C LEU A 75 1.34 -11.07 -21.43
N ALA A 76 0.09 -10.74 -21.09
CA ALA A 76 -1.06 -10.91 -21.97
C ALA A 76 -0.94 -10.05 -23.24
N LEU A 77 -0.55 -8.77 -23.08
CA LEU A 77 -0.32 -7.85 -24.20
C LEU A 77 0.89 -8.25 -25.05
N ALA A 78 1.94 -8.76 -24.42
CA ALA A 78 3.13 -9.29 -25.09
C ALA A 78 2.91 -10.68 -25.74
N ARG A 79 1.71 -11.25 -25.65
CA ARG A 79 1.33 -12.59 -26.17
C ARG A 79 2.18 -13.72 -25.60
N VAL A 80 2.58 -13.62 -24.33
CA VAL A 80 3.37 -14.63 -23.63
C VAL A 80 2.44 -15.52 -22.81
N LYS A 81 2.69 -16.83 -22.74
CA LYS A 81 1.90 -17.77 -21.91
C LYS A 81 1.94 -17.33 -20.43
N LEU A 82 0.79 -17.12 -19.79
CA LEU A 82 0.71 -16.71 -18.38
C LEU A 82 1.13 -17.87 -17.46
N ARG A 83 2.30 -17.75 -16.82
CA ARG A 83 2.77 -18.67 -15.78
C ARG A 83 2.57 -18.02 -14.41
N TRP A 84 1.45 -18.30 -13.75
CA TRP A 84 1.06 -17.64 -12.49
C TRP A 84 2.12 -17.71 -11.38
N GLY A 85 2.85 -18.82 -11.24
CA GLY A 85 3.93 -18.91 -10.25
C GLY A 85 5.08 -17.93 -10.50
N VAL A 86 5.42 -17.69 -11.77
CA VAL A 86 6.46 -16.74 -12.16
C VAL A 86 5.96 -15.29 -12.02
N ILE A 87 4.69 -15.06 -12.36
CA ILE A 87 4.04 -13.75 -12.21
C ILE A 87 4.05 -13.30 -10.75
N LEU A 88 3.67 -14.19 -9.82
CA LEU A 88 3.66 -13.89 -8.39
C LEU A 88 5.07 -13.59 -7.86
N ALA A 89 6.08 -14.37 -8.29
CA ALA A 89 7.47 -14.08 -7.92
C ALA A 89 7.93 -12.69 -8.39
N PHE A 90 7.59 -12.30 -9.63
CA PHE A 90 7.88 -10.96 -10.13
C PHE A 90 7.13 -9.86 -9.38
N ALA A 91 5.86 -10.08 -9.07
CA ALA A 91 5.03 -9.14 -8.35
C ALA A 91 5.61 -8.84 -6.95
N CYS A 92 6.07 -9.87 -6.24
CA CYS A 92 6.74 -9.70 -4.94
C CYS A 92 8.01 -8.85 -5.06
N VAL A 93 8.89 -9.15 -6.03
CA VAL A 93 10.13 -8.39 -6.23
C VAL A 93 9.84 -6.92 -6.58
N LEU A 94 8.88 -6.68 -7.48
CA LEU A 94 8.46 -5.33 -7.86
C LEU A 94 7.87 -4.57 -6.68
N ALA A 95 7.00 -5.20 -5.87
CA ALA A 95 6.41 -4.58 -4.69
C ALA A 95 7.48 -4.17 -3.67
N THR A 96 8.48 -5.02 -3.42
CA THR A 96 9.60 -4.68 -2.53
C THR A 96 10.43 -3.52 -3.07
N VAL A 97 10.74 -3.48 -4.37
CA VAL A 97 11.52 -2.38 -4.95
C VAL A 97 10.76 -1.07 -4.88
N ILE A 98 9.46 -1.08 -5.18
CA ILE A 98 8.61 0.11 -5.11
C ILE A 98 8.49 0.60 -3.67
N TYR A 99 8.40 -0.30 -2.70
CA TYR A 99 8.45 0.07 -1.28
C TYR A 99 9.75 0.81 -0.94
N ILE A 100 10.90 0.32 -1.39
CA ILE A 100 12.19 0.99 -1.16
C ILE A 100 12.20 2.38 -1.80
N ILE A 101 11.81 2.48 -3.08
CA ILE A 101 11.78 3.77 -3.80
C ILE A 101 10.85 4.77 -3.13
N ARG A 102 9.73 4.30 -2.57
CA ARG A 102 8.77 5.15 -1.86
C ARG A 102 9.31 5.73 -0.54
N ASN A 103 10.24 5.04 0.10
CA ASN A 103 10.91 5.54 1.31
C ASN A 103 12.00 6.58 1.00
N LEU A 104 12.41 6.72 -0.27
CA LEU A 104 13.26 7.83 -0.66
C LEU A 104 12.41 9.13 -0.74
N PRO A 105 12.98 10.29 -0.35
CA PRO A 105 12.31 11.59 -0.41
C PRO A 105 12.23 12.10 -1.87
N VAL A 106 11.55 11.33 -2.71
CA VAL A 106 11.43 11.54 -4.15
C VAL A 106 10.04 12.09 -4.43
N THR A 107 9.95 12.95 -5.45
CA THR A 107 8.68 13.53 -5.90
C THR A 107 7.64 12.46 -6.25
N PHE A 108 6.39 12.77 -5.94
CA PHE A 108 5.25 11.91 -6.28
C PHE A 108 5.23 11.64 -7.79
N GLY A 109 5.12 10.36 -8.19
CA GLY A 109 5.11 9.91 -9.58
C GLY A 109 6.43 9.35 -10.13
N LEU A 110 7.59 9.74 -9.59
CA LEU A 110 8.88 9.21 -10.07
C LEU A 110 9.04 7.71 -9.76
N HIS A 111 8.45 7.25 -8.65
CA HIS A 111 8.36 5.83 -8.31
C HIS A 111 7.58 5.03 -9.37
N SER A 112 6.55 5.61 -9.98
CA SER A 112 5.77 4.97 -11.05
C SER A 112 6.58 4.86 -12.34
N VAL A 113 7.34 5.91 -12.70
CA VAL A 113 8.25 5.86 -13.86
C VAL A 113 9.34 4.81 -13.67
N ALA A 114 9.94 4.74 -12.48
CA ALA A 114 10.92 3.71 -12.13
C ALA A 114 10.31 2.30 -12.20
N ALA A 115 9.06 2.13 -11.73
CA ALA A 115 8.36 0.85 -11.81
C ALA A 115 8.09 0.41 -13.26
N ILE A 116 7.75 1.34 -14.16
CA ILE A 116 7.56 1.05 -15.60
C ILE A 116 8.87 0.55 -16.23
N LEU A 117 9.98 1.26 -16.01
CA LEU A 117 11.29 0.89 -16.55
C LEU A 117 11.76 -0.45 -16.00
N LEU A 118 11.61 -0.68 -14.69
CA LEU A 118 11.98 -1.93 -14.06
C LEU A 118 11.16 -3.11 -14.60
N THR A 119 9.85 -2.91 -14.78
CA THR A 119 8.96 -3.92 -15.35
C THR A 119 9.37 -4.26 -16.80
N ALA A 120 9.67 -3.26 -17.62
CA ALA A 120 10.13 -3.47 -19.00
C ALA A 120 11.46 -4.23 -19.08
N LEU A 121 12.41 -3.92 -18.17
CA LEU A 121 13.69 -4.63 -18.06
C LEU A 121 13.50 -6.09 -17.66
N LEU A 122 12.68 -6.35 -16.63
CA LEU A 122 12.38 -7.71 -16.19
C LEU A 122 11.75 -8.53 -17.33
N ILE A 123 10.73 -8.00 -18.00
CA ILE A 123 10.09 -8.71 -19.12
C ILE A 123 11.11 -9.04 -20.21
N THR A 124 11.94 -8.09 -20.62
CA THR A 124 12.96 -8.29 -21.66
C THR A 124 14.02 -9.31 -21.25
N ARG A 125 14.36 -9.36 -19.96
CA ARG A 125 15.36 -10.30 -19.42
C ARG A 125 14.86 -11.74 -19.37
N PHE A 126 13.57 -11.94 -19.10
CA PHE A 126 12.97 -13.26 -18.90
C PHE A 126 12.19 -13.80 -20.11
N THR A 127 11.84 -12.94 -21.06
CA THR A 127 11.15 -13.30 -22.30
C THR A 127 12.01 -12.99 -23.53
N ARG A 128 11.62 -13.52 -24.69
CA ARG A 128 12.24 -13.21 -26.00
C ARG A 128 11.70 -11.92 -26.64
N VAL A 129 10.91 -11.14 -25.91
CA VAL A 129 10.33 -9.89 -26.40
C VAL A 129 11.42 -8.80 -26.48
N PRO A 130 11.51 -8.01 -27.57
CA PRO A 130 12.46 -6.92 -27.67
C PRO A 130 12.11 -5.80 -26.69
N PHE A 131 13.12 -5.06 -26.22
CA PHE A 131 12.97 -4.02 -25.21
C PHE A 131 11.89 -2.98 -25.56
N SER A 132 11.84 -2.53 -26.82
CA SER A 132 10.86 -1.55 -27.30
C SER A 132 9.42 -2.04 -27.10
N THR A 133 9.14 -3.31 -27.38
CA THR A 133 7.81 -3.88 -27.17
C THR A 133 7.51 -4.05 -25.68
N SER A 134 8.48 -4.50 -24.87
CA SER A 134 8.32 -4.59 -23.42
C SER A 134 8.00 -3.23 -22.78
N PHE A 135 8.61 -2.16 -23.27
CA PHE A 135 8.36 -0.81 -22.78
C PHE A 135 6.95 -0.32 -23.12
N ILE A 136 6.52 -0.47 -24.38
CA ILE A 136 5.15 -0.10 -24.81
C ILE A 136 4.10 -0.85 -23.99
N VAL A 137 4.34 -2.14 -23.76
CA VAL A 137 3.41 -2.99 -23.02
C VAL A 137 3.38 -2.68 -21.52
N ALA A 138 4.54 -2.37 -20.92
CA ALA A 138 4.61 -1.90 -19.54
C ALA A 138 3.87 -0.55 -19.40
N PHE A 139 4.16 0.41 -20.28
CA PHE A 139 3.48 1.70 -20.30
C PHE A 139 1.96 1.55 -20.46
N ALA A 140 1.50 0.72 -21.39
CA ALA A 140 0.08 0.47 -21.59
C ALA A 140 -0.59 -0.15 -20.35
N SER A 141 0.09 -1.07 -19.66
CA SER A 141 -0.45 -1.72 -18.46
C SER A 141 -0.54 -0.76 -17.26
N PHE A 142 0.47 0.11 -17.08
CA PHE A 142 0.42 1.18 -16.08
C PHE A 142 -0.61 2.25 -16.41
N ALA A 143 -0.77 2.62 -17.69
CA ALA A 143 -1.82 3.54 -18.12
C ALA A 143 -3.23 2.95 -17.86
N LEU A 144 -3.41 1.65 -18.11
CA LEU A 144 -4.66 0.95 -17.78
C LEU A 144 -4.93 0.93 -16.28
N LEU A 145 -3.89 0.68 -15.46
CA LEU A 145 -4.01 0.74 -14.00
C LEU A 145 -4.42 2.14 -13.54
N ALA A 146 -3.79 3.21 -14.07
CA ALA A 146 -4.14 4.59 -13.72
C ALA A 146 -5.57 4.97 -14.15
N LEU A 147 -6.03 4.50 -15.31
CA LEU A 147 -7.41 4.70 -15.76
C LEU A 147 -8.41 3.98 -14.86
N LEU A 148 -8.09 2.75 -14.43
CA LEU A 148 -8.90 2.00 -13.49
C LEU A 148 -8.93 2.69 -12.13
N GLU A 149 -7.81 3.23 -11.68
CA GLU A 149 -7.71 3.97 -10.43
C GLU A 149 -8.65 5.16 -10.42
N VAL A 150 -8.54 6.05 -11.42
CA VAL A 150 -9.44 7.20 -11.54
C VAL A 150 -10.90 6.76 -11.65
N SER A 151 -11.20 5.74 -12.45
CA SER A 151 -12.57 5.22 -12.60
C SER A 151 -13.14 4.70 -11.27
N VAL A 152 -12.36 3.95 -10.50
CA VAL A 152 -12.79 3.41 -9.20
C VAL A 152 -12.96 4.53 -8.19
N TYR A 153 -12.04 5.49 -8.14
CA TYR A 153 -12.15 6.65 -7.25
C TYR A 153 -13.41 7.47 -7.53
N GLU A 154 -13.72 7.74 -8.80
CA GLU A 154 -14.92 8.46 -9.21
C GLU A 154 -16.19 7.70 -8.84
N LEU A 155 -16.26 6.40 -9.16
CA LEU A 155 -17.43 5.56 -8.84
C LEU A 155 -17.68 5.50 -7.33
N VAL A 156 -16.64 5.31 -6.53
CA VAL A 156 -16.78 5.23 -5.07
C VAL A 156 -17.07 6.62 -4.46
N GLY A 157 -16.47 7.68 -5.00
CA GLY A 157 -16.78 9.05 -4.61
C GLY A 157 -18.25 9.41 -4.83
N GLN A 158 -18.81 9.04 -5.99
CA GLN A 158 -20.23 9.22 -6.30
C GLN A 158 -21.15 8.39 -5.39
N LEU A 159 -20.78 7.15 -5.09
CA LEU A 159 -21.58 6.27 -4.22
C LEU A 159 -21.60 6.72 -2.76
N LEU A 160 -20.48 7.26 -2.26
CA LEU A 160 -20.35 7.65 -0.85
C LEU A 160 -20.61 9.13 -0.58
N ASN A 161 -20.74 9.98 -1.62
CA ASN A 161 -20.88 11.44 -1.47
C ASN A 161 -19.74 12.07 -0.64
N ILE A 162 -18.54 11.50 -0.71
CA ILE A 162 -17.34 11.97 0.01
C ILE A 162 -16.39 12.60 -1.00
N GLU A 163 -15.86 13.78 -0.68
CA GLU A 163 -14.82 14.43 -1.49
C GLU A 163 -13.57 13.55 -1.59
N SER A 164 -13.03 13.43 -2.82
CA SER A 164 -11.86 12.61 -3.16
C SER A 164 -10.61 12.90 -2.32
N SER A 165 -10.54 14.10 -1.74
CA SER A 165 -9.47 14.55 -0.84
C SER A 165 -9.38 13.72 0.44
N TYR A 166 -10.49 13.22 0.99
CA TYR A 166 -10.52 12.46 2.25
C TYR A 166 -9.88 11.06 2.13
N PHE A 167 -9.88 10.47 0.93
CA PHE A 167 -9.36 9.13 0.70
C PHE A 167 -7.82 9.07 0.76
N ALA A 168 -7.14 10.20 0.54
CA ALA A 168 -5.68 10.28 0.59
C ALA A 168 -5.10 10.33 2.02
N PHE A 169 -5.90 10.70 3.02
CA PHE A 169 -5.42 10.97 4.38
C PHE A 169 -5.27 9.74 5.26
N THR A 170 -6.01 8.67 5.01
CA THR A 170 -6.01 7.49 5.89
C THR A 170 -5.50 6.24 5.16
N PRO A 171 -4.48 5.54 5.71
CA PRO A 171 -3.83 4.42 5.03
C PRO A 171 -4.78 3.24 4.75
N TYR A 172 -5.74 3.01 5.64
CA TYR A 172 -6.78 1.98 5.48
C TYR A 172 -7.69 2.25 4.29
N THR A 173 -8.13 3.50 4.14
CA THR A 173 -9.03 3.89 3.07
C THR A 173 -8.33 3.85 1.73
N ARG A 174 -7.05 4.26 1.67
CA ARG A 174 -6.22 4.11 0.48
C ARG A 174 -6.06 2.65 0.05
N MET A 175 -5.85 1.74 1.02
CA MET A 175 -5.79 0.30 0.72
C MET A 175 -7.13 -0.23 0.19
N LEU A 176 -8.24 0.15 0.83
CA LEU A 176 -9.56 -0.32 0.45
C LEU A 176 -9.96 0.15 -0.95
N MET A 177 -9.53 1.35 -1.36
CA MET A 177 -9.73 1.86 -2.73
C MET A 177 -8.79 1.19 -3.74
N GLY A 178 -7.57 0.83 -3.33
CA GLY A 178 -6.59 0.22 -4.20
C GLY A 178 -6.78 -1.29 -4.47
N LEU A 179 -7.56 -1.96 -3.65
CA LEU A 179 -7.88 -3.39 -3.83
C LEU A 179 -8.81 -3.67 -5.02
N PRO A 180 -9.95 -2.95 -5.19
CA PRO A 180 -10.86 -3.15 -6.31
C PRO A 180 -10.18 -3.03 -7.68
N GLN A 181 -9.35 -1.99 -7.87
CA GLN A 181 -8.60 -1.78 -9.12
C GLN A 181 -7.64 -2.93 -9.42
N ALA A 182 -6.97 -3.47 -8.40
CA ALA A 182 -6.03 -4.58 -8.54
C ALA A 182 -6.75 -5.87 -8.98
N ILE A 183 -7.88 -6.18 -8.34
CA ILE A 183 -8.70 -7.35 -8.68
C ILE A 183 -9.22 -7.24 -10.11
N ILE A 184 -9.73 -6.06 -10.51
CA ILE A 184 -10.21 -5.82 -11.88
C ILE A 184 -9.08 -6.04 -12.88
N LEU A 185 -7.88 -5.53 -12.62
CA LEU A 185 -6.73 -5.70 -13.52
C LEU A 185 -6.29 -7.17 -13.64
N ILE A 186 -6.29 -7.93 -12.53
CA ILE A 186 -6.01 -9.37 -12.54
C ILE A 186 -7.05 -10.13 -13.37
N VAL A 187 -8.32 -9.74 -13.36
CA VAL A 187 -9.39 -10.36 -14.14
C VAL A 187 -9.32 -9.98 -15.63
N ILE A 188 -8.94 -8.74 -15.94
CA ILE A 188 -8.79 -8.26 -17.33
C ILE A 188 -7.63 -8.98 -18.03
N ALA A 189 -6.52 -9.25 -17.34
CA ALA A 189 -5.35 -9.91 -17.92
C ALA A 189 -5.64 -11.25 -18.64
N PRO A 190 -6.32 -12.24 -18.04
CA PRO A 190 -6.67 -13.49 -18.71
C PRO A 190 -7.72 -13.31 -19.81
N VAL A 191 -8.59 -12.30 -19.71
CA VAL A 191 -9.54 -11.96 -20.79
C VAL A 191 -8.76 -11.50 -22.02
N ILE A 192 -7.80 -10.58 -21.87
CA ILE A 192 -6.92 -10.14 -22.96
C ILE A 192 -6.14 -11.32 -23.54
N ALA A 193 -5.62 -12.21 -22.70
CA ALA A 193 -4.88 -13.40 -23.14
C ALA A 193 -5.76 -14.40 -23.92
N ARG A 194 -7.07 -14.44 -23.68
CA ARG A 194 -8.01 -15.24 -24.48
C ARG A 194 -8.23 -14.66 -25.87
N TYR A 195 -8.31 -13.33 -26.00
CA TYR A 195 -8.43 -12.66 -27.30
C TYR A 195 -7.12 -12.68 -28.11
N ARG A 196 -5.96 -12.62 -27.44
CA ARG A 196 -4.63 -12.66 -28.07
C ARG A 196 -3.93 -13.98 -27.74
N LYS A 197 -4.15 -15.01 -28.58
CA LYS A 197 -3.55 -16.34 -28.39
C LYS A 197 -2.04 -16.23 -28.12
N PRO A 198 -1.52 -16.83 -27.03
CA PRO A 198 -0.12 -16.71 -26.67
C PRO A 198 0.75 -17.50 -27.65
N LEU A 199 1.89 -16.92 -28.03
CA LEU A 199 2.88 -17.55 -28.89
C LEU A 199 3.71 -18.57 -28.07
N GLU A 200 4.01 -19.71 -28.69
CA GLU A 200 4.80 -20.77 -28.05
C GLU A 200 6.29 -20.41 -28.03
N GLY A 201 7.01 -20.79 -26.96
CA GLY A 201 8.47 -20.59 -26.87
C GLY A 201 8.95 -19.17 -26.58
N MET A 202 8.08 -18.28 -26.10
CA MET A 202 8.44 -16.89 -25.77
C MET A 202 9.17 -16.72 -24.42
N TRP A 203 9.07 -17.71 -23.53
CA TRP A 203 9.84 -17.75 -22.27
C TRP A 203 11.28 -18.18 -22.54
N LYS A 204 12.26 -17.49 -21.94
CA LYS A 204 13.67 -17.90 -21.95
C LYS A 204 14.02 -18.88 -20.82
N ILE A 205 13.04 -19.26 -19.99
CA ILE A 205 13.15 -20.08 -18.78
C ILE A 205 12.44 -21.42 -18.97
#